data_AF-A0A5C4T9U0-F1
#
_entry.id   AF-A0A5C4T9U0-F1
#
_cell.length_a   1.000
_cell.length_b   1.000
_cell.length_c   1.000
_cell.angle_alpha   90.00
_cell.angle_beta   90.00
_cell.angle_gamma   90.00
#
_symmetry.space_group_name_H-M   'P 1'
#
loop_
_entity.id
_entity.type
_entity.pdbx_description
1 polymer ?
#
loop_
_entity_poly.entity_id
_entity_poly.type
_entity_poly.pdbx_seq_one_letter_code
_entity_poly.pdbx_strand_id
1 'polypeptide(L)'
;MYNYPSTALEQSVERLYRAMDIREPHQLDPETIAHKLGIWIHYAPFASQAIDRGGLQSIVLDNRLSRQEQWQDFGHELCHVQHHAGNQLAMGESFIRFQETKANNFAYHFCVPTFMLLRSELPGHEAEAVAAIASGFGVTPEFARERLTRHNRQVTSNRLAAKLTAYFHAEEIVKRSEGIDYIVPTGRAKMLFCRERGVLGYMRDNDASE
;
A
#
# COMPACT_ATOMS: atom_id res chain seq x y z
N MET A 1 15.04 -15.80 1.00
CA MET A 1 14.46 -14.58 0.39
C MET A 1 13.07 -14.39 0.99
N TYR A 2 12.82 -13.30 1.73
CA TYR A 2 11.52 -13.05 2.35
C TYR A 2 10.51 -12.71 1.24
N ASN A 3 9.42 -13.47 1.10
CA ASN A 3 8.40 -13.17 0.11
C ASN A 3 7.56 -11.99 0.63
N TYR A 4 7.71 -10.81 0.04
CA TYR A 4 6.91 -9.64 0.41
C TYR A 4 5.45 -9.86 -0.06
N PRO A 5 4.46 -9.89 0.84
CA PRO A 5 3.07 -10.07 0.42
C PRO A 5 2.53 -8.75 -0.12
N SER A 6 2.67 -8.55 -1.44
CA SER A 6 2.19 -7.34 -2.13
C SER A 6 0.67 -7.21 -2.06
N THR A 7 0.20 -6.01 -1.76
CA THR A 7 -1.22 -5.65 -1.77
C THR A 7 -1.79 -5.63 -3.20
N ALA A 8 -3.12 -5.66 -3.33
CA ALA A 8 -3.78 -5.59 -4.64
C ALA A 8 -3.42 -4.32 -5.43
N LEU A 9 -3.26 -3.18 -4.73
CA LEU A 9 -2.83 -1.91 -5.32
C LEU A 9 -1.39 -1.98 -5.83
N GLU A 10 -0.48 -2.52 -5.05
CA GLU A 10 0.92 -2.69 -5.48
C GLU A 10 1.03 -3.60 -6.71
N GLN A 11 0.26 -4.68 -6.72
CA GLN A 11 0.19 -5.58 -7.86
C GLN A 11 -0.46 -4.92 -9.09
N SER A 12 -1.49 -4.08 -8.92
CA SER A 12 -2.10 -3.37 -10.05
C SER A 12 -1.15 -2.34 -10.65
N VAL A 13 -0.41 -1.60 -9.82
CA VAL A 13 0.62 -0.67 -10.27
C VAL A 13 1.75 -1.42 -10.99
N GLU A 14 2.21 -2.54 -10.45
CA GLU A 14 3.23 -3.36 -11.10
C GLU A 14 2.76 -3.87 -12.48
N ARG A 15 1.52 -4.39 -12.57
CA ARG A 15 0.95 -4.81 -13.86
C ARG A 15 0.86 -3.66 -14.86
N LEU A 16 0.46 -2.48 -14.42
CA LEU A 16 0.38 -1.28 -15.25
C LEU A 16 1.75 -0.92 -15.84
N TYR A 17 2.79 -0.84 -15.01
CA TYR A 17 4.15 -0.54 -15.48
C TYR A 17 4.71 -1.64 -16.38
N ARG A 18 4.48 -2.92 -16.06
CA ARG A 18 4.92 -4.04 -16.90
C ARG A 18 4.24 -4.05 -18.27
N ALA A 19 2.96 -3.70 -18.36
CA ALA A 19 2.25 -3.57 -19.63
C ALA A 19 2.84 -2.46 -20.51
N MET A 20 3.43 -1.44 -19.89
CA MET A 20 4.14 -0.34 -20.55
C MET A 20 5.62 -0.62 -20.84
N ASP A 21 6.12 -1.81 -20.47
CA ASP A 21 7.53 -2.22 -20.55
C ASP A 21 8.49 -1.39 -19.67
N ILE A 22 7.96 -0.80 -18.59
CA ILE A 22 8.70 0.01 -17.62
C ILE A 22 9.05 -0.86 -16.40
N ARG A 23 10.34 -0.99 -16.08
CA ARG A 23 10.86 -1.88 -15.02
C ARG A 23 11.81 -1.21 -14.04
N GLU A 24 12.38 -0.07 -14.39
CA GLU A 24 13.40 0.61 -13.61
C GLU A 24 13.03 2.08 -13.31
N PRO A 25 13.49 2.66 -12.18
CA PRO A 25 13.13 4.02 -11.78
C PRO A 25 13.48 5.11 -12.79
N HIS A 26 14.61 4.99 -13.50
CA HIS A 26 15.05 5.98 -14.49
C HIS A 26 14.14 6.06 -15.74
N GLN A 27 13.23 5.10 -15.91
CA GLN A 27 12.25 5.09 -17.00
C GLN A 27 10.94 5.78 -16.61
N LEU A 28 10.81 6.23 -15.35
CA LEU A 28 9.62 6.93 -14.86
C LEU A 28 9.61 8.35 -15.41
N ASP A 29 8.70 8.60 -16.35
CA ASP A 29 8.56 9.88 -17.02
C ASP A 29 7.06 10.10 -17.36
N PRO A 30 6.45 11.19 -16.88
CA PRO A 30 5.01 11.41 -17.05
C PRO A 30 4.59 11.48 -18.52
N GLU A 31 5.39 12.13 -19.37
CA GLU A 31 5.15 12.27 -20.80
C GLU A 31 5.14 10.91 -21.51
N THR A 32 6.15 10.08 -21.24
CA THR A 32 6.26 8.72 -21.79
C THR A 32 5.08 7.84 -21.35
N ILE A 33 4.72 7.89 -20.07
CA ILE A 33 3.63 7.08 -19.53
C ILE A 33 2.29 7.53 -20.10
N ALA A 34 2.01 8.84 -20.12
CA ALA A 34 0.78 9.36 -20.70
C ALA A 34 0.62 8.98 -22.17
N HIS A 35 1.70 9.08 -22.96
CA HIS A 35 1.69 8.63 -24.35
C HIS A 35 1.31 7.16 -24.49
N LYS A 36 1.90 6.27 -23.67
CA LYS A 36 1.57 4.82 -23.68
C LYS A 36 0.13 4.52 -23.25
N LEU A 37 -0.46 5.39 -22.44
CA LEU A 37 -1.84 5.27 -21.96
C LEU A 37 -2.85 5.99 -22.86
N GLY A 38 -2.41 6.70 -23.91
CA GLY A 38 -3.29 7.50 -24.76
C GLY A 38 -3.87 8.74 -24.06
N ILE A 39 -3.18 9.24 -23.03
CA ILE A 39 -3.58 10.42 -22.25
C ILE A 39 -2.80 11.63 -22.75
N TRP A 40 -3.48 12.76 -22.93
CA TRP A 40 -2.84 14.03 -23.30
C TRP A 40 -2.32 14.74 -22.07
N ILE A 41 -1.08 15.23 -22.10
CA ILE A 41 -0.55 16.10 -21.06
C ILE A 41 -0.55 17.55 -21.52
N HIS A 42 -0.98 18.44 -20.64
CA HIS A 42 -0.86 19.89 -20.79
C HIS A 42 -0.17 20.49 -19.57
N TYR A 43 0.49 21.63 -19.78
CA TYR A 43 1.17 22.38 -18.72
C TYR A 43 0.58 23.78 -18.65
N ALA A 44 0.05 24.16 -17.48
CA ALA A 44 -0.64 25.44 -17.31
C ALA A 44 -0.43 26.01 -15.90
N PRO A 45 -0.57 27.34 -15.69
CA PRO A 45 -0.27 27.98 -14.40
C PRO A 45 -1.47 27.92 -13.42
N PHE A 46 -2.06 26.74 -13.25
CA PHE A 46 -3.13 26.49 -12.28
C PHE A 46 -3.03 25.05 -11.74
N ALA A 47 -3.75 24.77 -10.66
CA ALA A 47 -3.70 23.48 -9.97
C ALA A 47 -3.91 22.30 -10.93
N SER A 48 -3.06 21.28 -10.79
CA SER A 48 -3.12 20.08 -11.60
C SER A 48 -4.52 19.43 -11.52
N GLN A 49 -4.99 18.88 -12.63
CA GLN A 49 -6.30 18.24 -12.72
C GLN A 49 -6.43 17.28 -13.90
N ALA A 50 -7.13 16.17 -13.68
CA ALA A 50 -7.64 15.29 -14.71
C ALA A 50 -8.88 15.89 -15.40
N ILE A 51 -8.92 15.77 -16.73
CA ILE A 51 -10.00 16.27 -17.57
C ILE A 51 -10.42 15.16 -18.54
N ASP A 52 -11.73 14.93 -18.66
CA ASP A 52 -12.31 14.12 -19.71
C ASP A 52 -13.22 14.99 -20.58
N ARG A 53 -12.91 15.09 -21.87
CA ARG A 53 -13.75 15.80 -22.85
C ARG A 53 -14.14 14.85 -23.97
N GLY A 54 -15.34 14.29 -23.86
CA GLY A 54 -15.91 13.43 -24.90
C GLY A 54 -15.13 12.13 -25.10
N GLY A 55 -14.56 11.57 -24.02
CA GLY A 55 -13.75 10.36 -24.05
C GLY A 55 -12.26 10.61 -24.32
N LEU A 56 -11.86 11.87 -24.55
CA LEU A 56 -10.46 12.27 -24.62
C LEU A 56 -9.96 12.60 -23.21
N GLN A 57 -9.13 11.69 -22.68
CA GLN A 57 -8.53 11.84 -21.37
C GLN A 57 -7.29 12.74 -21.46
N SER A 58 -7.25 13.74 -20.57
CA SER A 58 -6.16 14.69 -20.46
C SER A 58 -5.79 14.91 -19.00
N ILE A 59 -4.52 15.17 -18.73
CA ILE A 59 -4.03 15.63 -17.43
C ILE A 59 -3.38 17.00 -17.65
N VAL A 60 -3.80 17.98 -16.88
CA VAL A 60 -3.13 19.28 -16.81
C VAL A 60 -2.25 19.29 -15.58
N LEU A 61 -0.97 19.64 -15.75
CA LEU A 61 0.00 19.78 -14.67
C LEU A 61 0.33 21.25 -14.43
N ASP A 62 0.44 21.63 -13.16
CA ASP A 62 0.80 22.99 -12.77
C ASP A 62 2.27 23.28 -13.13
N ASN A 63 2.46 24.15 -14.11
CA ASN A 63 3.78 24.46 -14.65
C ASN A 63 4.62 25.39 -13.75
N ARG A 64 4.06 25.83 -12.61
CA ARG A 64 4.75 26.61 -11.58
C ARG A 64 5.44 25.72 -10.56
N LEU A 65 5.08 24.44 -10.50
CA LEU A 65 5.66 23.44 -9.60
C LEU A 65 6.97 22.89 -10.15
N SER A 66 7.79 22.32 -9.27
CA SER A 66 8.99 21.58 -9.67
C SER A 66 8.63 20.31 -10.48
N ARG A 67 9.59 19.77 -11.24
CA ARG A 67 9.37 18.50 -11.97
C ARG A 67 9.01 17.34 -11.02
N GLN A 68 9.53 17.36 -9.80
CA GLN A 68 9.23 16.34 -8.79
C GLN A 68 7.78 16.42 -8.32
N GLU A 69 7.27 17.64 -8.08
CA GLU A 69 5.89 17.88 -7.70
C GLU A 69 4.94 17.57 -8.87
N GLN A 70 5.28 17.99 -10.10
CA GLN A 70 4.51 17.63 -11.30
C GLN A 70 4.42 16.11 -11.51
N TRP A 71 5.48 15.36 -11.18
CA TRP A 71 5.46 13.90 -11.23
C TRP A 71 4.50 13.29 -10.20
N GLN A 72 4.45 13.86 -9.00
CA GLN A 72 3.52 13.43 -7.94
C GLN A 72 2.07 13.75 -8.30
N ASP A 73 1.84 14.97 -8.80
CA ASP A 73 0.53 15.41 -9.32
C ASP A 73 0.07 14.52 -10.47
N PHE A 74 0.95 14.20 -11.43
CA PHE A 74 0.62 13.27 -12.50
C PHE A 74 0.15 11.92 -11.96
N GLY A 75 0.84 11.36 -10.96
CA GLY A 75 0.42 10.11 -10.31
C GLY A 75 -0.95 10.23 -9.63
N HIS A 76 -1.23 11.35 -8.98
CA HIS A 76 -2.53 11.62 -8.36
C HIS A 76 -3.63 11.73 -9.42
N GLU A 77 -3.46 12.56 -10.44
CA GLU A 77 -4.44 12.79 -11.49
C GLU A 77 -4.69 11.54 -12.34
N LEU A 78 -3.66 10.71 -12.56
CA LEU A 78 -3.83 9.44 -13.25
C LEU A 78 -4.81 8.51 -12.52
N CYS A 79 -4.86 8.54 -11.18
CA CYS A 79 -5.86 7.79 -10.43
C CYS A 79 -7.28 8.25 -10.75
N HIS A 80 -7.49 9.57 -10.87
CA HIS A 80 -8.79 10.14 -11.23
C HIS A 80 -9.20 9.75 -12.65
N VAL A 81 -8.26 9.77 -13.60
CA VAL A 81 -8.48 9.31 -14.97
C VAL A 81 -8.88 7.83 -15.01
N GLN A 82 -8.14 6.94 -14.34
CA GLN A 82 -8.39 5.49 -14.37
C GLN A 82 -9.69 5.06 -13.69
N HIS A 83 -10.15 5.82 -12.70
CA HIS A 83 -11.35 5.48 -11.93
C HIS A 83 -12.56 6.34 -12.27
N HIS A 84 -12.46 7.21 -13.27
CA HIS A 84 -13.50 8.17 -13.65
C HIS A 84 -14.07 8.86 -12.42
N ALA A 85 -13.24 9.65 -11.73
CA ALA A 85 -13.73 10.55 -10.70
C ALA A 85 -14.79 11.45 -11.34
N GLY A 86 -16.07 11.16 -11.10
CA GLY A 86 -17.18 11.88 -11.73
C GLY A 86 -17.21 13.37 -11.37
N ASN A 87 -18.33 14.05 -11.62
CA ASN A 87 -18.44 15.47 -11.27
C ASN A 87 -18.43 15.68 -9.73
N GLN A 88 -17.28 16.08 -9.17
CA GLN A 88 -17.11 16.29 -7.73
C GLN A 88 -18.12 17.30 -7.15
N LEU A 89 -18.58 18.28 -7.94
CA LEU A 89 -19.57 19.29 -7.51
C LEU A 89 -20.96 18.70 -7.21
N ALA A 90 -21.24 17.50 -7.74
CA ALA A 90 -22.49 16.78 -7.50
C ALA A 90 -22.36 15.69 -6.42
N MET A 91 -21.17 15.53 -5.80
CA MET A 91 -20.90 14.48 -4.84
C MET A 91 -20.91 14.99 -3.39
N GLY A 92 -21.32 14.12 -2.47
CA GLY A 92 -21.21 14.40 -1.04
C GLY A 92 -19.75 14.48 -0.59
N GLU A 93 -19.47 15.38 0.37
CA GLU A 93 -18.12 15.68 0.88
C GLU A 93 -17.33 14.42 1.30
N SER A 94 -17.97 13.48 2.00
CA SER A 94 -17.34 12.23 2.43
C SER A 94 -16.81 11.39 1.25
N PHE A 95 -17.51 11.40 0.12
CA PHE A 95 -17.12 10.64 -1.06
C PHE A 95 -16.01 11.35 -1.85
N ILE A 96 -16.00 12.68 -1.86
CA ILE A 96 -14.86 13.47 -2.37
C ILE A 96 -13.61 13.13 -1.56
N ARG A 97 -13.67 13.23 -0.23
CA ARG A 97 -12.54 12.90 0.65
C ARG A 97 -12.03 11.47 0.46
N PHE A 98 -12.94 10.52 0.24
CA PHE A 98 -12.57 9.14 -0.06
C PHE A 98 -11.79 9.03 -1.38
N GLN A 99 -12.24 9.69 -2.45
CA GLN A 99 -11.53 9.71 -3.74
C GLN A 99 -10.16 10.35 -3.64
N GLU A 100 -10.04 11.50 -2.96
CA GLU A 100 -8.75 12.17 -2.72
C GLU A 100 -7.80 11.30 -1.91
N THR A 101 -8.29 10.61 -0.88
CA THR A 101 -7.48 9.67 -0.09
C THR A 101 -7.00 8.50 -0.95
N LYS A 102 -7.86 7.99 -1.83
CA LYS A 102 -7.53 6.90 -2.76
C LYS A 102 -6.49 7.35 -3.79
N ALA A 103 -6.66 8.53 -4.39
CA ALA A 103 -5.74 9.12 -5.36
C ALA A 103 -4.36 9.38 -4.75
N ASN A 104 -4.31 9.95 -3.55
CA ASN A 104 -3.07 10.12 -2.80
C ASN A 104 -2.37 8.80 -2.51
N ASN A 105 -3.12 7.77 -2.07
CA ASN A 105 -2.52 6.47 -1.82
C ASN A 105 -2.00 5.82 -3.11
N PHE A 106 -2.74 5.92 -4.21
CA PHE A 106 -2.29 5.47 -5.53
C PHE A 106 -1.01 6.18 -5.94
N ALA A 107 -0.93 7.52 -5.83
CA ALA A 107 0.24 8.31 -6.19
C ALA A 107 1.51 7.82 -5.47
N TYR A 108 1.44 7.52 -4.17
CA TYR A 108 2.59 6.97 -3.43
C TYR A 108 3.11 5.65 -4.02
N HIS A 109 2.20 4.74 -4.38
CA HIS A 109 2.57 3.48 -4.98
C HIS A 109 2.94 3.62 -6.47
N PHE A 110 2.41 4.62 -7.16
CA PHE A 110 2.67 4.84 -8.58
C PHE A 110 3.99 5.57 -8.82
N CYS A 111 4.26 6.65 -8.09
CA CYS A 111 5.49 7.43 -8.23
C CYS A 111 6.71 6.74 -7.59
N VAL A 112 6.48 5.88 -6.60
CA VAL A 112 7.52 5.01 -6.00
C VAL A 112 7.00 3.56 -5.94
N PRO A 113 7.06 2.83 -7.07
CA PRO A 113 6.53 1.46 -7.15
C PRO A 113 7.21 0.50 -6.20
N THR A 114 6.40 -0.27 -5.43
CA THR A 114 6.93 -1.21 -4.44
C THR A 114 7.89 -2.23 -5.07
N PHE A 115 7.59 -2.75 -6.26
CA PHE A 115 8.46 -3.72 -6.92
C PHE A 115 9.83 -3.15 -7.32
N MET A 116 9.92 -1.85 -7.63
CA MET A 116 11.18 -1.15 -7.89
C MET A 116 11.89 -0.79 -6.57
N LEU A 117 11.13 -0.32 -5.58
CA LEU A 117 11.64 0.02 -4.26
C LEU A 117 12.28 -1.17 -3.56
N LEU A 118 11.66 -2.36 -3.63
CA LEU A 118 12.19 -3.60 -3.05
C LEU A 118 13.49 -4.07 -3.72
N ARG A 119 13.74 -3.65 -4.96
CA ARG A 119 14.98 -3.93 -5.69
C ARG A 119 16.04 -2.86 -5.46
N SER A 120 15.67 -1.74 -4.84
CA SER A 120 16.59 -0.66 -4.52
C SER A 120 17.39 -1.04 -3.27
N GLU A 121 18.71 -0.99 -3.37
CA GLU A 121 19.59 -1.12 -2.21
C GLU A 121 19.57 0.19 -1.42
N LEU A 122 18.65 0.28 -0.46
CA LEU A 122 18.51 1.48 0.36
C LEU A 122 19.54 1.49 1.50
N PRO A 123 20.19 2.65 1.77
CA PRO A 123 21.02 2.84 2.95
C PRO A 123 20.28 2.55 4.26
N GLY A 124 21.01 2.14 5.29
CA GLY A 124 20.43 1.85 6.60
C GLY A 124 19.95 3.09 7.37
N HIS A 125 20.52 4.27 7.09
CA HIS A 125 20.13 5.51 7.74
C HIS A 125 18.93 6.16 7.03
N GLU A 126 17.89 6.52 7.79
CA GLU A 126 16.61 6.99 7.22
C GLU A 126 16.79 8.20 6.29
N ALA A 127 17.57 9.21 6.71
CA ALA A 127 17.78 10.41 5.88
C ALA A 127 18.45 10.09 4.53
N GLU A 128 19.38 9.13 4.50
CA GLU A 128 20.06 8.70 3.29
C GLU A 128 19.13 7.86 2.40
N ALA A 129 18.31 7.00 3.01
CA ALA A 129 17.27 6.26 2.30
C ALA A 129 16.23 7.19 1.66
N VAL A 130 15.79 8.23 2.38
CA VAL A 130 14.89 9.26 1.85
C VAL A 130 15.53 9.99 0.67
N ALA A 131 16.79 10.41 0.79
CA ALA A 131 17.51 11.07 -0.29
C ALA A 131 17.68 10.14 -1.52
N ALA A 132 18.00 8.87 -1.30
CA ALA A 132 18.13 7.87 -2.36
C ALA A 132 16.79 7.63 -3.09
N ILE A 133 15.68 7.54 -2.35
CA ILE A 133 14.33 7.40 -2.94
C ILE A 133 13.96 8.66 -3.71
N ALA A 134 14.12 9.85 -3.12
CA ALA A 134 13.77 11.12 -3.76
C ALA A 134 14.52 11.29 -5.08
N SER A 135 15.84 11.05 -5.08
CA SER A 135 16.68 11.13 -6.27
C SER A 135 16.33 10.04 -7.29
N GLY A 136 16.23 8.78 -6.86
CA GLY A 136 16.03 7.63 -7.76
C GLY A 136 14.67 7.61 -8.45
N PHE A 137 13.62 8.11 -7.79
CA PHE A 137 12.25 8.10 -8.30
C PHE A 137 11.75 9.48 -8.75
N GLY A 138 12.59 10.51 -8.67
CA GLY A 138 12.23 11.87 -9.09
C GLY A 138 11.09 12.49 -8.28
N VAL A 139 11.02 12.23 -6.97
CA VAL A 139 10.00 12.77 -6.06
C VAL A 139 10.64 13.68 -5.01
N THR A 140 9.83 14.48 -4.32
CA THR A 140 10.32 15.36 -3.24
C THR A 140 10.77 14.54 -2.02
N PRO A 141 11.72 15.06 -1.22
CA PRO A 141 12.14 14.40 0.02
C PRO A 141 10.97 14.12 0.98
N GLU A 142 9.97 15.00 1.03
CA GLU A 142 8.77 14.86 1.85
C GLU A 142 7.94 13.66 1.39
N PHE A 143 7.72 13.55 0.07
CA PHE A 143 6.99 12.43 -0.52
C PHE A 143 7.73 11.11 -0.34
N ALA A 144 9.05 11.10 -0.55
CA ALA A 144 9.91 9.94 -0.32
C ALA A 144 9.86 9.46 1.14
N ARG A 145 9.91 10.39 2.11
CA ARG A 145 9.83 10.07 3.55
C ARG A 145 8.50 9.43 3.93
N GLU A 146 7.40 10.01 3.47
CA GLU A 146 6.06 9.45 3.73
C GLU A 146 5.92 8.06 3.09
N ARG A 147 6.41 7.91 1.86
CA ARG A 147 6.43 6.63 1.16
C ARG A 147 7.23 5.55 1.88
N LEU A 148 8.42 5.89 2.39
CA LEU A 148 9.28 5.00 3.17
C LEU A 148 8.62 4.61 4.49
N THR A 149 8.00 5.58 5.17
CA THR A 149 7.25 5.34 6.42
C THR A 149 6.13 4.33 6.20
N ARG A 150 5.33 4.49 5.13
CA ARG A 150 4.27 3.53 4.75
C ARG A 150 4.84 2.14 4.46
N HIS A 151 5.93 2.07 3.72
CA HIS A 151 6.60 0.80 3.42
C HIS A 151 7.04 0.09 4.70
N ASN A 152 7.72 0.79 5.61
CA ASN A 152 8.20 0.23 6.88
C ASN A 152 7.05 -0.24 7.78
N ARG A 153 5.95 0.51 7.83
CA ARG A 153 4.72 0.10 8.55
C ARG A 153 4.15 -1.19 7.97
N GLN A 154 4.04 -1.29 6.64
CA GLN A 154 3.55 -2.50 5.98
C GLN A 154 4.46 -3.70 6.24
N VAL A 155 5.78 -3.54 6.11
CA VAL A 155 6.76 -4.60 6.41
C VAL A 155 6.65 -5.07 7.85
N THR A 156 6.53 -4.14 8.80
CA THR A 156 6.41 -4.45 10.23
C THR A 156 5.11 -5.18 10.51
N SER A 157 3.98 -4.72 9.96
CA SER A 157 2.68 -5.36 10.09
C SER A 157 2.69 -6.78 9.52
N ASN A 158 3.26 -6.97 8.32
CA ASN A 158 3.39 -8.29 7.69
C ASN A 158 4.24 -9.25 8.52
N ARG A 159 5.36 -8.77 9.10
CA ARG A 159 6.21 -9.56 9.99
C ARG A 159 5.48 -9.97 11.26
N LEU A 160 4.72 -9.07 11.86
CA LEU A 160 3.93 -9.36 13.06
C LEU A 160 2.84 -10.39 12.75
N ALA A 161 2.09 -10.20 11.67
CA ALA A 161 1.05 -11.12 11.22
C ALA A 161 1.61 -12.53 10.95
N ALA A 162 2.77 -12.63 10.29
CA ALA A 162 3.45 -13.90 10.05
C ALA A 162 3.84 -14.62 11.34
N LYS A 163 4.41 -13.89 12.32
CA LYS A 163 4.76 -14.46 13.63
C LYS A 163 3.53 -14.94 14.40
N LEU A 164 2.47 -14.14 14.41
CA LEU A 164 1.23 -14.45 15.10
C LEU A 164 0.53 -15.67 14.47
N THR A 165 0.53 -15.75 13.14
CA THR A 165 0.00 -16.91 12.40
C THR A 165 0.78 -18.18 12.72
N ALA A 166 2.11 -18.11 12.74
CA ALA A 166 2.96 -19.24 13.13
C ALA A 166 2.71 -19.69 14.58
N TYR A 167 2.52 -18.74 15.50
CA TYR A 167 2.18 -19.03 16.89
C TYR A 167 0.83 -19.74 17.02
N PHE A 168 -0.22 -19.22 16.37
CA PHE A 168 -1.54 -19.87 16.39
C PHE A 168 -1.52 -21.27 15.76
N HIS A 169 -0.78 -21.48 14.67
CA HIS A 169 -0.62 -22.81 14.09
C HIS A 169 0.10 -23.78 15.04
N ALA A 170 1.17 -23.34 15.71
CA ALA A 170 1.84 -24.17 16.71
C ALA A 170 0.90 -24.51 17.89
N GLU A 171 0.13 -23.53 18.36
CA GLU A 171 -0.87 -23.72 19.41
C GLU A 171 -1.98 -24.70 18.98
N GLU A 172 -2.47 -24.61 17.75
CA GLU A 172 -3.45 -25.55 17.19
C GLU A 172 -2.89 -26.98 17.10
N ILE A 173 -1.62 -27.14 16.71
CA ILE A 173 -0.97 -28.45 16.65
C ILE A 173 -0.91 -29.08 18.04
N VAL A 174 -0.52 -28.30 19.06
CA VAL A 174 -0.47 -28.78 20.46
C VAL A 174 -1.86 -29.11 20.98
N LYS A 175 -2.86 -28.26 20.72
CA LYS A 175 -4.26 -28.54 21.10
C LYS A 175 -4.73 -29.85 20.47
N ARG A 176 -4.48 -30.05 19.18
CA ARG A 176 -4.86 -31.27 18.47
C ARG A 176 -4.10 -32.51 18.97
N SER A 177 -2.82 -32.41 19.32
CA SER A 177 -2.07 -33.55 19.88
C SER A 177 -2.61 -33.99 21.24
N GLU A 178 -3.12 -33.06 22.04
CA GLU A 178 -3.84 -33.33 23.30
C GLU A 178 -5.33 -33.70 23.07
N GLY A 179 -5.79 -33.70 21.82
CA GLY A 179 -7.17 -33.96 21.42
C GLY A 179 -8.17 -32.91 21.90
N ILE A 180 -7.71 -31.68 22.14
CA ILE A 180 -8.50 -30.50 22.49
C ILE A 180 -8.94 -29.80 21.21
N ASP A 181 -10.24 -29.67 21.01
CA ASP A 181 -10.81 -28.92 19.88
C ASP A 181 -11.02 -27.45 20.23
N TYR A 182 -11.39 -27.18 21.48
CA TYR A 182 -11.71 -25.83 21.95
C TYR A 182 -11.22 -25.59 23.38
N ILE A 183 -10.81 -24.34 23.62
CA ILE A 183 -10.60 -23.80 24.97
C ILE A 183 -11.66 -22.74 25.20
N VAL A 184 -12.59 -22.99 26.12
CA VAL A 184 -13.71 -22.11 26.44
C VAL A 184 -13.42 -21.38 27.75
N PRO A 185 -13.32 -20.04 27.77
CA PRO A 185 -13.16 -19.29 29.01
C PRO A 185 -14.40 -19.45 29.88
N THR A 186 -14.20 -19.86 31.12
CA THR A 186 -15.25 -20.03 32.14
C THR A 186 -14.85 -19.25 33.39
N GLY A 187 -15.06 -17.92 33.41
CA GLY A 187 -14.88 -17.06 34.58
C GLY A 187 -13.49 -17.07 35.24
N ARG A 188 -13.16 -18.12 36.00
CA ARG A 188 -11.90 -18.34 36.73
C ARG A 188 -11.05 -19.51 36.18
N ALA A 189 -11.50 -20.14 35.10
CA ALA A 189 -10.80 -21.25 34.47
C ALA A 189 -11.06 -21.24 32.97
N LYS A 190 -10.37 -22.11 32.26
CA LYS A 190 -10.52 -22.39 30.84
C LYS A 190 -10.91 -23.86 30.70
N MET A 191 -12.11 -24.12 30.20
CA MET A 191 -12.60 -25.47 29.93
C MET A 191 -11.98 -25.99 28.63
N LEU A 192 -11.34 -27.15 28.69
CA LEU A 192 -10.80 -27.88 27.54
C LEU A 192 -11.88 -28.82 27.03
N PHE A 193 -12.24 -28.70 25.76
CA PHE A 193 -13.37 -29.44 25.17
C PHE A 193 -12.97 -30.15 23.89
N CYS A 194 -13.44 -31.39 23.74
CA CYS A 194 -13.35 -32.22 22.54
C CYS A 194 -14.76 -32.49 22.02
N ARG A 195 -14.99 -32.33 20.71
CA ARG A 195 -16.31 -32.54 20.09
C ARG A 195 -16.84 -33.96 20.25
N GLU A 196 -15.94 -34.95 20.21
CA GLU A 196 -16.31 -36.36 20.29
C GLU A 196 -16.40 -36.87 21.74
N ARG A 197 -15.54 -36.36 22.63
CA ARG A 197 -15.40 -36.85 24.01
C ARG A 197 -16.04 -35.95 25.07
N GLY A 198 -16.48 -34.75 24.69
CA GLY A 198 -17.02 -33.75 25.61
C GLY A 198 -15.92 -33.00 26.37
N VAL A 199 -16.19 -32.66 27.63
CA VAL A 199 -15.26 -31.89 28.47
C VAL A 199 -14.05 -32.77 28.85
N LEU A 200 -12.85 -32.33 28.44
CA LEU A 200 -11.59 -33.01 28.76
C LEU A 200 -11.03 -32.58 30.12
N GLY A 201 -11.31 -31.35 30.55
CA GLY A 201 -10.84 -30.83 31.82
C GLY A 201 -10.98 -29.32 31.95
N TYR A 202 -10.47 -28.78 33.06
CA TYR A 202 -10.43 -27.34 33.32
C TYR A 202 -8.99 -26.93 33.65
N MET A 203 -8.47 -25.97 32.91
CA MET A 203 -7.20 -25.31 33.19
C MET A 203 -7.50 -24.04 33.99
N ARG A 204 -7.10 -24.00 35.26
CA ARG A 204 -7.19 -22.75 36.02
C ARG A 204 -6.18 -21.77 35.46
N ASP A 205 -6.52 -20.49 35.42
CA ASP A 205 -5.49 -19.48 35.26
C ASP A 205 -4.62 -19.61 36.52
N ASN A 206 -3.41 -20.14 36.38
CA ASN A 206 -2.44 -20.02 37.46
C ASN A 206 -2.25 -18.51 37.63
N ASP A 207 -2.65 -17.98 38.79
CA ASP A 207 -2.12 -16.72 39.26
C ASP A 207 -0.60 -16.79 39.05
N ALA A 208 -0.05 -15.77 38.40
CA ALA A 208 1.38 -15.55 38.38
C ALA A 208 1.82 -15.29 39.83
N SER A 209 2.00 -16.36 40.59
CA SER A 209 2.72 -16.38 41.87
C SER A 209 4.03 -17.09 41.64
N GLU A 210 5.01 -16.32 41.14
CA GLU A 210 6.34 -16.11 41.73
C GLU A 210 7.08 -15.00 40.99
#